data_AF-A0A5N7X786-F1
#
_entry.id   AF-A0A5N7X786-F1
#
_cell.length_a   1.000
_cell.length_b   1.000
_cell.length_c   1.000
_cell.angle_alpha   90.00
_cell.angle_beta   90.00
_cell.angle_gamma   90.00
#
_symmetry.space_group_name_H-M   'P 1'
#
loop_
_entity.id
_entity.type
_entity.pdbx_description
1 polymer ?
#
loop_
_entity_poly.entity_id
_entity_poly.type
_entity_poly.pdbx_seq_one_letter_code
_entity_poly.pdbx_strand_id
1 'polypeptide(L)'
;MMFWRRSLMPVEAGFVQRLFGTALDELLPGMRLHVRRLGDTRRALSLGGGHIYLPRSFFEHADPHRPLRLAHPVVAGVFAHELLHQWQRLQGRAVTWEAFGLHLRAACLRRDPYHYQACADPQQMLQCFLDASVEQQGQIWQDHVQALVQGQPLACMCLIAGHVHQAQAGRTMPGQSRPGQSSKD
;
A
#
# COMPACT_ATOMS: atom_id res chain seq x y z
N MET A 1 -10.94 -20.51 18.08
CA MET A 1 -9.91 -19.45 17.98
C MET A 1 -10.53 -18.23 17.35
N MET A 2 -10.69 -17.14 18.09
CA MET A 2 -11.22 -15.88 17.54
C MET A 2 -10.23 -15.29 16.54
N PHE A 3 -10.69 -15.06 15.31
CA PHE A 3 -9.98 -14.23 14.34
C PHE A 3 -10.08 -12.79 14.83
N TRP A 4 -9.03 -12.31 15.50
CA TRP A 4 -9.00 -10.94 15.95
C TRP A 4 -8.86 -9.99 14.76
N ARG A 5 -9.73 -8.98 14.71
CA ARG A 5 -9.69 -7.89 13.73
C ARG A 5 -10.18 -6.59 14.35
N ARG A 6 -9.72 -5.45 13.84
CA ARG A 6 -10.29 -4.13 14.15
C ARG A 6 -10.17 -3.16 12.99
N SER A 7 -10.96 -2.09 13.03
CA SER A 7 -10.75 -0.92 12.17
C SER A 7 -9.46 -0.19 12.52
N LEU A 8 -8.97 0.63 11.59
CA LEU A 8 -7.89 1.57 11.87
C LEU A 8 -8.27 2.50 13.02
N MET A 9 -7.30 2.77 13.89
CA MET A 9 -7.40 3.82 14.89
C MET A 9 -7.11 5.19 14.24
N PRO A 10 -7.53 6.31 14.85
CA PRO A 10 -7.29 7.65 14.29
C PRO A 10 -5.83 7.93 13.93
N VAL A 11 -4.88 7.48 14.76
CA VAL A 11 -3.44 7.63 14.49
C VAL A 11 -2.97 6.87 13.26
N GLU A 12 -3.57 5.70 12.98
CA GLU A 12 -3.25 4.87 11.82
C GLU A 12 -3.92 5.42 10.57
N ALA A 13 -5.18 5.85 10.67
CA ALA A 13 -5.87 6.53 9.57
C ALA A 13 -5.16 7.83 9.18
N GLY A 14 -4.73 8.63 10.16
CA GLY A 14 -3.92 9.82 9.91
C GLY A 14 -2.56 9.50 9.29
N PHE A 15 -1.96 8.36 9.63
CA PHE A 15 -0.74 7.88 8.96
C PHE A 15 -1.00 7.52 7.49
N VAL A 16 -2.10 6.82 7.19
CA VAL A 16 -2.50 6.51 5.81
C VAL A 16 -2.72 7.80 5.02
N GLN A 17 -3.49 8.74 5.55
CA GLN A 17 -3.78 10.01 4.88
C GLN A 17 -2.53 10.86 4.62
N ARG A 18 -1.56 10.87 5.54
CA ARG A 18 -0.29 11.58 5.32
C ARG A 18 0.54 11.00 4.18
N LEU A 19 0.49 9.69 3.96
CA LEU A 19 1.31 8.99 2.97
C LEU A 19 0.62 8.78 1.62
N PHE A 20 -0.70 8.72 1.61
CA PHE A 20 -1.48 8.40 0.40
C PHE A 20 -2.40 9.55 -0.02
N GLY A 21 -2.45 10.65 0.74
CA GLY A 21 -3.44 11.70 0.54
C GLY A 21 -4.85 11.10 0.60
N THR A 22 -5.65 11.41 -0.43
CA THR A 22 -7.01 10.87 -0.57
C THR A 22 -7.04 9.53 -1.31
N ALA A 23 -5.89 9.02 -1.79
CA ALA A 23 -5.84 7.90 -2.73
C ALA A 23 -6.40 6.58 -2.18
N LEU A 24 -6.57 6.47 -0.85
CA LEU A 24 -7.15 5.32 -0.16
C LEU A 24 -8.47 5.64 0.58
N ASP A 25 -9.03 6.84 0.43
CA ASP A 25 -10.20 7.29 1.22
C ASP A 25 -11.41 6.38 1.05
N GLU A 26 -11.65 5.86 -0.16
CA GLU A 26 -12.73 4.92 -0.43
C GLU A 26 -12.61 3.61 0.38
N LEU A 27 -11.37 3.19 0.69
CA LEU A 27 -11.10 1.96 1.45
C LEU A 27 -11.03 2.20 2.96
N LEU A 28 -10.70 3.41 3.41
CA LEU A 28 -10.45 3.71 4.83
C LEU A 28 -11.58 3.26 5.77
N PRO A 29 -12.89 3.52 5.49
CA PRO A 29 -13.98 3.06 6.35
C PRO A 29 -14.08 1.54 6.47
N GLY A 30 -13.73 0.84 5.39
CA GLY A 30 -13.76 -0.62 5.28
C GLY A 30 -12.46 -1.31 5.74
N MET A 31 -11.36 -0.58 5.88
CA MET A 31 -10.05 -1.16 6.16
C MET A 31 -10.00 -1.82 7.54
N ARG A 32 -9.44 -3.03 7.61
CA ARG A 32 -9.33 -3.82 8.84
C ARG A 32 -7.92 -4.34 9.02
N LEU A 33 -7.41 -4.17 10.24
CA LEU A 33 -6.21 -4.84 10.72
C LEU A 33 -6.58 -6.19 11.32
N HIS A 34 -5.83 -7.23 10.99
CA HIS A 34 -5.96 -8.59 11.48
C HIS A 34 -4.63 -9.02 12.10
N VAL A 35 -4.68 -9.91 13.08
CA VAL A 35 -3.47 -10.47 13.68
C VAL A 35 -3.08 -11.77 12.97
N ARG A 36 -1.83 -11.84 12.50
CA ARG A 36 -1.23 -13.11 12.03
C ARG A 36 -1.18 -14.12 13.19
N ARG A 37 -1.38 -15.40 12.89
CA ARG A 37 -1.32 -16.47 13.93
C ARG A 37 0.08 -16.54 14.54
N LEU A 38 0.14 -16.81 15.84
CA LEU A 38 1.40 -17.11 16.54
C LEU A 38 2.05 -18.33 15.87
N GLY A 39 3.29 -18.20 15.42
CA GLY A 39 4.03 -19.27 14.71
C GLY A 39 4.06 -19.15 13.17
N ASP A 40 3.25 -18.28 12.57
CA ASP A 40 3.35 -17.91 11.15
C ASP A 40 3.90 -16.48 11.04
N THR A 41 5.23 -16.38 11.06
CA THR A 41 6.00 -15.12 11.10
C THR A 41 6.41 -14.62 9.71
N ARG A 42 5.92 -15.23 8.63
CA ARG A 42 6.33 -14.88 7.26
C ARG A 42 5.60 -13.62 6.78
N ARG A 43 6.13 -12.47 7.22
CA ARG A 43 5.84 -11.09 6.79
C ARG A 43 4.37 -10.64 6.99
N ALA A 44 4.18 -9.32 6.92
CA ALA A 44 2.84 -8.76 6.80
C ALA A 44 2.20 -9.22 5.48
N LEU A 45 0.88 -9.08 5.39
CA LEU A 45 0.14 -9.43 4.17
C LEU A 45 -1.09 -8.55 4.02
N SER A 46 -1.38 -8.13 2.81
CA SER A 46 -2.61 -7.46 2.43
C SER A 46 -3.45 -8.34 1.50
N LEU A 47 -4.73 -8.47 1.83
CA LEU A 47 -5.74 -9.05 0.95
C LEU A 47 -6.67 -7.94 0.43
N GLY A 48 -7.36 -8.19 -0.67
CA GLY A 48 -8.29 -7.21 -1.26
C GLY A 48 -9.37 -6.74 -0.29
N GLY A 49 -9.93 -5.56 -0.57
CA GLY A 49 -10.98 -4.95 0.25
C GLY A 49 -10.48 -4.28 1.54
N GLY A 50 -9.19 -3.92 1.62
CA GLY A 50 -8.64 -3.24 2.80
C GLY A 50 -8.33 -4.17 3.97
N HIS A 51 -8.09 -5.46 3.73
CA HIS A 51 -7.72 -6.40 4.79
C HIS A 51 -6.20 -6.47 4.93
N ILE A 52 -5.65 -6.11 6.09
CA ILE A 52 -4.20 -6.11 6.34
C ILE A 52 -3.90 -6.98 7.57
N TYR A 53 -3.00 -7.95 7.41
CA TYR A 53 -2.61 -8.92 8.42
C TYR A 53 -1.20 -8.61 8.92
N LEU A 54 -1.06 -8.36 10.22
CA LEU A 54 0.18 -7.92 10.83
C LEU A 54 0.59 -8.83 11.99
N PRO A 55 1.90 -9.02 12.24
CA PRO A 55 2.40 -9.67 13.45
C PRO A 55 2.00 -8.88 14.70
N ARG A 56 1.79 -9.58 15.83
CA ARG A 56 1.50 -8.92 17.11
C ARG A 56 2.58 -7.92 17.53
N SER A 57 3.85 -8.18 17.21
CA SER A 57 4.98 -7.31 17.54
C SER A 57 4.94 -5.91 16.89
N PHE A 58 4.04 -5.69 15.92
CA PHE A 58 3.85 -4.41 15.26
C PHE A 58 2.96 -3.47 16.08
N PHE A 59 2.17 -4.00 17.00
CA PHE A 59 1.32 -3.22 17.89
C PHE A 59 2.10 -2.84 19.16
N GLU A 60 1.75 -1.71 19.77
CA GLU A 60 2.33 -1.30 21.05
C GLU A 60 2.14 -2.39 22.10
N HIS A 61 3.19 -2.71 22.85
CA HIS A 61 3.20 -3.78 23.86
C HIS A 61 2.80 -5.16 23.31
N ALA A 62 2.87 -5.35 21.99
CA ALA A 62 2.35 -6.52 21.29
C ALA A 62 0.85 -6.81 21.52
N ASP A 63 0.09 -5.78 21.92
CA ASP A 63 -1.35 -5.83 22.16
C ASP A 63 -2.11 -5.33 20.93
N PRO A 64 -2.87 -6.17 20.23
CA PRO A 64 -3.55 -5.77 19.02
C PRO A 64 -4.65 -4.72 19.28
N HIS A 65 -5.14 -4.57 20.52
CA HIS A 65 -6.06 -3.50 20.90
C HIS A 65 -5.42 -2.12 21.03
N ARG A 66 -4.09 -2.02 20.87
CA ARG A 66 -3.35 -0.76 20.87
C ARG A 66 -2.96 -0.33 19.44
N PRO A 67 -2.51 0.91 19.25
CA PRO A 67 -2.03 1.37 17.95
C PRO A 67 -0.83 0.57 17.45
N LEU A 68 -0.62 0.61 16.13
CA LEU A 68 0.64 0.22 15.52
C LEU A 68 1.79 1.13 16.01
N ARG A 69 2.98 0.55 16.14
CA ARG A 69 4.24 1.24 16.49
C ARG A 69 4.78 2.06 15.31
N LEU A 70 4.00 3.01 14.81
CA LEU A 70 4.29 3.76 13.58
C LEU A 70 5.48 4.72 13.69
N ALA A 71 5.99 4.97 14.91
CA ALA A 71 7.28 5.64 15.12
C ALA A 71 8.48 4.71 14.87
N HIS A 72 8.27 3.39 14.78
CA HIS A 72 9.32 2.44 14.47
C HIS A 72 9.46 2.29 12.94
N PRO A 73 10.60 2.63 12.33
CA PRO A 73 10.75 2.70 10.87
C PRO A 73 10.30 1.43 10.17
N VAL A 74 10.77 0.26 10.62
CA VAL A 74 10.40 -1.03 10.02
C VAL A 74 8.89 -1.30 10.05
N VAL A 75 8.20 -0.97 11.16
CA VAL A 75 6.75 -1.20 11.28
C VAL A 75 6.00 -0.26 10.35
N ALA A 76 6.38 1.01 10.33
CA ALA A 76 5.79 2.02 9.46
C ALA A 76 5.97 1.67 7.98
N GLY A 77 7.18 1.29 7.58
CA GLY A 77 7.51 0.89 6.23
C GLY A 77 6.74 -0.35 5.78
N VAL A 78 6.74 -1.42 6.58
CA VAL A 78 6.00 -2.65 6.21
C VAL A 78 4.50 -2.38 6.15
N PHE A 79 3.95 -1.56 7.05
CA PHE A 79 2.54 -1.17 6.94
C PHE A 79 2.26 -0.37 5.66
N ALA A 80 3.15 0.55 5.28
CA ALA A 80 3.06 1.29 4.03
C ALA A 80 3.17 0.41 2.78
N HIS A 81 4.02 -0.62 2.79
CA HIS A 81 4.11 -1.64 1.74
C HIS A 81 2.74 -2.29 1.50
N GLU A 82 2.08 -2.74 2.58
CA GLU A 82 0.78 -3.39 2.49
C GLU A 82 -0.35 -2.43 2.05
N LEU A 83 -0.25 -1.15 2.44
CA LEU A 83 -1.16 -0.11 1.96
C LEU A 83 -0.96 0.17 0.47
N LEU A 84 0.28 0.13 -0.03
CA LEU A 84 0.55 0.31 -1.45
C LEU A 84 -0.10 -0.80 -2.28
N HIS A 85 -0.16 -2.03 -1.78
CA HIS A 85 -0.92 -3.10 -2.43
C HIS A 85 -2.43 -2.82 -2.48
N GLN A 86 -3.00 -2.14 -1.48
CA GLN A 86 -4.39 -1.68 -1.57
C GLN A 86 -4.55 -0.59 -2.63
N TRP A 87 -3.60 0.35 -2.70
CA TRP A 87 -3.59 1.39 -3.71
C TRP A 87 -3.48 0.82 -5.13
N GLN A 88 -2.58 -0.13 -5.36
CA GLN A 88 -2.42 -0.83 -6.64
C GLN A 88 -3.73 -1.53 -7.07
N ARG A 89 -4.46 -2.16 -6.12
CA ARG A 89 -5.78 -2.76 -6.40
C ARG A 89 -6.79 -1.71 -6.85
N LEU A 90 -6.83 -0.53 -6.21
CA LEU A 90 -7.72 0.55 -6.63
C LEU A 90 -7.40 1.06 -8.03
N GLN A 91 -6.13 1.05 -8.45
CA GLN A 91 -5.72 1.43 -9.80
C GLN A 91 -6.10 0.41 -10.89
N GLY A 92 -6.88 -0.63 -10.55
CA GLY A 92 -7.29 -1.64 -11.51
C GLY A 92 -6.17 -2.60 -11.90
N ARG A 93 -5.00 -2.55 -11.23
CA ARG A 93 -4.04 -3.64 -11.32
C ARG A 93 -4.71 -4.84 -10.67
N ALA A 94 -4.89 -5.91 -11.45
CA ALA A 94 -5.48 -7.16 -11.00
C ALA A 94 -4.51 -7.88 -10.05
N VAL A 95 -4.31 -7.34 -8.85
CA VAL A 95 -3.56 -7.99 -7.76
C VAL A 95 -4.19 -9.33 -7.41
N THR A 96 -5.41 -9.62 -7.86
CA THR A 96 -6.09 -10.92 -7.75
C THR A 96 -5.48 -12.03 -8.61
N TRP A 97 -4.78 -11.73 -9.72
CA TRP A 97 -4.08 -12.74 -10.54
C TRP A 97 -2.56 -12.76 -10.29
N GLU A 98 -1.95 -11.62 -9.93
CA GLU A 98 -0.53 -11.58 -9.57
C GLU A 98 -0.23 -12.12 -8.16
N ALA A 99 -1.20 -12.10 -7.23
CA ALA A 99 -1.05 -12.73 -5.91
C ALA A 99 -1.02 -14.27 -5.96
N PHE A 100 -1.67 -14.90 -6.95
CA PHE A 100 -1.56 -16.34 -7.19
C PHE A 100 -0.21 -16.69 -7.85
N GLY A 101 0.32 -15.78 -8.67
CA GLY A 101 1.65 -15.88 -9.28
C GLY A 101 2.82 -15.85 -8.29
N LEU A 102 2.67 -15.29 -7.09
CA LEU A 102 3.73 -15.19 -6.08
C LEU A 102 3.99 -16.51 -5.34
N HIS A 103 2.98 -17.34 -5.11
CA HIS A 103 3.19 -18.70 -4.57
C HIS A 103 3.75 -19.66 -5.64
N LEU A 104 3.48 -19.42 -6.94
CA LEU A 104 4.01 -20.21 -8.06
C LEU A 104 5.42 -19.76 -8.53
N ARG A 105 5.77 -18.46 -8.46
CA ARG A 105 7.09 -17.94 -8.89
C ARG A 105 8.21 -18.16 -7.88
N ALA A 106 7.89 -18.25 -6.59
CA ALA A 106 8.87 -18.59 -5.55
C ALA A 106 9.52 -19.97 -5.78
N ALA A 107 8.86 -20.86 -6.54
CA ALA A 107 9.41 -22.16 -6.92
C ALA A 107 10.24 -22.14 -8.22
N CYS A 108 10.16 -21.11 -9.09
CA CYS A 108 10.64 -21.22 -10.48
C CYS A 108 11.73 -20.23 -10.96
N LEU A 109 12.07 -19.13 -10.27
CA LEU A 109 12.81 -18.02 -10.96
C LEU A 109 14.17 -17.53 -10.43
N ARG A 110 14.75 -18.05 -9.33
CA ARG A 110 16.14 -17.71 -8.88
C ARG A 110 16.50 -16.19 -8.87
N ARG A 111 15.52 -15.27 -8.79
CA ARG A 111 15.73 -13.81 -8.71
C ARG A 111 14.94 -13.26 -7.52
N ASP A 112 15.56 -12.37 -6.75
CA ASP A 112 14.95 -11.73 -5.57
C ASP A 112 13.86 -10.73 -6.02
N PRO A 113 12.57 -10.97 -5.67
CA PRO A 113 11.46 -10.10 -6.07
C PRO A 113 11.44 -8.74 -5.36
N TYR A 114 12.29 -8.52 -4.35
CA TYR A 114 12.38 -7.25 -3.62
C TYR A 114 13.55 -6.38 -4.10
N HIS A 115 14.51 -6.94 -4.83
CA HIS A 115 15.68 -6.21 -5.27
C HIS A 115 15.33 -5.25 -6.41
N TYR A 116 15.67 -3.97 -6.24
CA TYR A 116 15.64 -2.93 -7.27
C TYR A 116 16.94 -2.11 -7.20
N GLN A 117 17.28 -1.42 -8.28
CA GLN A 117 18.44 -0.54 -8.30
C GLN A 117 17.99 0.89 -8.04
N ALA A 118 18.29 1.41 -6.85
CA ALA A 118 17.99 2.81 -6.53
C ALA A 118 18.87 3.76 -7.37
N CYS A 119 18.31 4.91 -7.73
CA CYS A 119 19.03 5.98 -8.40
C CYS A 119 18.82 7.32 -7.67
N ALA A 120 19.79 8.23 -7.80
CA ALA A 120 19.74 9.52 -7.11
C ALA A 120 18.84 10.54 -7.82
N ASP A 121 18.63 10.38 -9.13
CA ASP A 121 17.79 11.26 -9.92
C ASP A 121 16.29 10.95 -9.69
N PRO A 122 15.46 11.93 -9.28
CA PRO A 122 14.06 11.67 -8.99
C PRO A 122 13.23 11.19 -10.18
N GLN A 123 13.56 11.64 -11.40
CA GLN A 123 12.83 11.26 -12.61
C GLN A 123 13.11 9.80 -12.98
N GLN A 124 14.39 9.41 -12.93
CA GLN A 124 14.80 8.02 -13.12
C GLN A 124 14.23 7.12 -12.02
N MET A 125 14.13 7.61 -10.78
CA MET A 125 13.59 6.83 -9.67
C MET A 125 12.10 6.60 -9.84
N LEU A 126 11.35 7.62 -10.28
CA LEU A 126 9.96 7.46 -10.68
C LEU A 126 9.80 6.47 -11.84
N GLN A 127 10.63 6.55 -12.87
CA GLN A 127 10.58 5.60 -13.99
C GLN A 127 10.86 4.16 -13.50
N CYS A 128 11.87 3.98 -12.64
CA CYS A 128 12.16 2.71 -11.99
C CYS A 128 10.95 2.17 -11.21
N PHE A 129 10.24 3.03 -10.48
CA PHE A 129 9.02 2.65 -9.77
C PHE A 129 7.87 2.25 -10.72
N LEU A 130 7.68 2.95 -11.83
CA LEU A 130 6.63 2.64 -12.80
C LEU A 130 6.90 1.29 -13.52
N ASP A 131 8.16 1.02 -13.86
CA ASP A 131 8.57 -0.21 -14.54
C ASP A 131 8.72 -1.42 -13.59
N ALA A 132 8.76 -1.17 -12.28
CA ALA A 132 8.91 -2.18 -11.25
C ALA A 132 7.70 -3.12 -11.13
N SER A 133 7.96 -4.35 -10.72
CA SER A 133 6.91 -5.28 -10.32
C SER A 133 6.16 -4.79 -9.08
N VAL A 134 5.00 -5.38 -8.79
CA VAL A 134 4.16 -5.03 -7.64
C VAL A 134 4.91 -5.08 -6.30
N GLU A 135 5.75 -6.10 -6.09
CA GLU A 135 6.56 -6.23 -4.87
C GLU A 135 7.72 -5.24 -4.81
N GLN A 136 8.36 -4.96 -5.95
CA GLN A 136 9.42 -3.95 -6.02
C GLN A 136 8.86 -2.55 -5.76
N GLN A 137 7.69 -2.21 -6.31
CA GLN A 137 6.99 -0.96 -5.95
C GLN A 137 6.71 -0.89 -4.45
N GLY A 138 6.24 -1.99 -3.86
CA GLY A 138 6.05 -2.12 -2.42
C GLY A 138 7.34 -1.85 -1.65
N GLN A 139 8.45 -2.46 -2.07
CA GLN A 139 9.76 -2.30 -1.42
C GLN A 139 10.30 -0.87 -1.55
N ILE A 140 10.23 -0.27 -2.74
CA ILE A 140 10.61 1.13 -2.97
C ILE A 140 9.84 2.06 -2.03
N TRP A 141 8.53 1.84 -1.92
CA TRP A 141 7.67 2.63 -1.05
C TRP A 141 7.95 2.39 0.44
N GLN A 142 8.21 1.14 0.82
CA GLN A 142 8.65 0.78 2.16
C GLN A 142 9.93 1.55 2.54
N ASP A 143 10.94 1.54 1.67
CA ASP A 143 12.23 2.20 1.92
C ASP A 143 12.05 3.72 2.07
N HIS A 144 11.22 4.32 1.21
CA HIS A 144 10.86 5.74 1.31
C HIS A 144 10.26 6.07 2.69
N VAL A 145 9.28 5.29 3.15
CA VAL A 145 8.59 5.54 4.43
C VAL A 145 9.49 5.26 5.62
N GLN A 146 10.35 4.22 5.56
CA GLN A 146 11.35 3.97 6.60
C GLN A 146 12.28 5.17 6.77
N ALA A 147 12.79 5.69 5.65
CA ALA A 147 13.69 6.82 5.64
C ALA A 147 13.00 8.10 6.17
N LEU A 148 11.74 8.33 5.82
CA LEU A 148 10.93 9.44 6.38
C LEU A 148 10.80 9.34 7.90
N VAL A 149 10.44 8.16 8.43
CA VAL A 149 10.26 7.95 9.88
C VAL A 149 11.58 8.05 10.64
N GLN A 150 12.70 7.72 10.01
CA GLN A 150 14.05 7.92 10.55
C GLN A 150 14.51 9.39 10.52
N GLY A 151 13.75 10.30 9.90
CA GLY A 151 14.15 11.69 9.72
C GLY A 151 15.21 11.88 8.62
N GLN A 152 15.34 10.92 7.71
CA GLN A 152 16.30 10.91 6.61
C GLN A 152 15.58 10.81 5.26
N PRO A 153 14.78 11.81 4.85
CA PRO A 153 14.02 11.74 3.60
C PRO A 153 14.93 11.51 2.39
N LEU A 154 14.57 10.54 1.54
CA LEU A 154 15.28 10.25 0.29
C LEU A 154 14.78 11.21 -0.80
N ALA A 155 15.61 12.17 -1.20
CA ALA A 155 15.25 13.19 -2.19
C ALA A 155 14.83 12.57 -3.54
N CYS A 156 15.43 11.46 -3.95
CA CYS A 156 15.08 10.75 -5.19
C CYS A 156 13.65 10.19 -5.20
N MET A 157 13.01 10.03 -4.04
CA MET A 157 11.66 9.44 -3.95
C MET A 157 10.53 10.49 -4.03
N CYS A 158 10.85 11.79 -4.16
CA CYS A 158 9.85 12.86 -4.07
C CYS A 158 8.76 12.78 -5.15
N LEU A 159 9.13 12.41 -6.39
CA LEU A 159 8.18 12.27 -7.49
C LEU A 159 7.30 11.02 -7.34
N ILE A 160 7.80 9.96 -6.70
CA ILE A 160 7.01 8.77 -6.37
C ILE A 160 5.93 9.12 -5.35
N ALA A 161 6.27 9.87 -4.29
CA ALA A 161 5.28 10.34 -3.33
C ALA A 161 4.18 11.19 -3.99
N GLY A 162 4.57 12.10 -4.89
CA GLY A 162 3.62 12.87 -5.70
C GLY A 162 2.71 11.97 -6.55
N HIS A 163 3.28 10.95 -7.22
CA HIS A 163 2.52 10.00 -8.02
C HIS A 163 1.49 9.21 -7.20
N VAL A 164 1.89 8.67 -6.03
CA VAL A 164 1.01 7.91 -5.14
C VAL A 164 -0.13 8.78 -4.62
N HIS A 165 0.16 10.04 -4.28
CA HIS A 165 -0.86 11.01 -3.81
C HIS A 165 -1.89 11.39 -4.90
N GLN A 166 -1.48 11.54 -6.16
CA GLN A 166 -2.32 12.14 -7.22
C GLN A 166 -3.24 11.14 -7.94
N ALA A 167 -3.09 9.83 -7.72
CA ALA A 167 -3.69 8.79 -8.55
C ALA A 167 -5.23 8.65 -8.51
N GLN A 168 -5.96 9.57 -7.86
CA GLN A 168 -7.41 9.66 -7.96
C GLN A 168 -7.93 10.84 -8.80
N ALA A 169 -7.08 11.82 -9.15
CA ALA A 169 -7.54 12.99 -9.91
C ALA A 169 -7.95 12.67 -11.37
N GLY A 170 -7.65 11.46 -11.87
CA GLY A 170 -7.98 11.02 -13.23
C GLY A 170 -9.28 10.23 -13.38
N ARG A 171 -10.01 9.92 -12.29
CA ARG A 171 -11.33 9.27 -12.37
C ARG A 171 -12.44 10.31 -12.46
N THR A 172 -12.48 11.05 -13.56
CA THR A 172 -13.74 11.66 -14.01
C THR A 172 -14.72 10.54 -14.34
N MET A 173 -15.82 10.51 -13.59
CA MET A 173 -16.98 9.64 -13.79
C MET A 173 -17.43 9.62 -15.25
N PRO A 174 -17.63 8.45 -15.90
CA PRO A 174 -18.39 8.37 -17.15
C PRO A 174 -19.87 8.48 -16.78
N GLY A 175 -20.38 9.71 -16.67
CA GLY A 175 -21.74 9.89 -16.17
C GLY A 175 -22.24 11.32 -16.14
N GLN A 176 -22.05 12.08 -17.21
CA GLN A 176 -22.97 13.18 -17.52
C GLN A 176 -23.47 13.01 -18.95
N SER A 177 -24.60 12.32 -19.05
CA SER A 177 -25.44 12.28 -20.24
C SER A 177 -25.78 13.71 -20.67
N ARG A 178 -25.44 14.06 -21.92
CA ARG A 178 -25.99 15.24 -22.60
C ARG A 178 -27.52 15.16 -22.61
N PRO A 179 -28.27 16.20 -22.21
CA PRO A 179 -29.67 16.30 -22.58
C PRO A 179 -29.72 16.86 -24.01
N GLY A 180 -30.08 16.00 -24.97
CA GLY A 180 -30.13 16.35 -26.39
C GLY A 180 -31.38 15.80 -27.06
N GLN A 181 -32.40 16.66 -27.14
CA GLN A 181 -33.41 16.76 -28.20
C GLN A 181 -34.37 15.58 -28.42
N SER A 182 -35.57 15.74 -27.85
CA SER A 182 -36.81 15.16 -28.37
C SER A 182 -37.25 15.98 -29.60
N SER A 183 -37.02 15.46 -30.81
CA SER A 183 -37.77 15.89 -32.00
C SER A 183 -39.03 15.03 -32.10
N LYS A 184 -40.19 15.67 -31.94
CA LYS A 184 -41.46 15.18 -32.47
C LYS A 184 -41.72 15.99 -33.75
N ASP A 185 -41.80 15.29 -34.86
CA ASP A 185 -42.73 15.57 -35.96
C ASP A 185 -43.44 14.25 -36.28
#